data_AF-A0A3P8IVJ9-F1
#
_entry.id   AF-A0A3P8IVJ9-F1
#
_cell.length_a   1.000
_cell.length_b   1.000
_cell.length_c   1.000
_cell.angle_alpha   90.00
_cell.angle_beta   90.00
_cell.angle_gamma   90.00
#
_symmetry.space_group_name_H-M   'P 1'
#
loop_
_entity.id
_entity.type
_entity.pdbx_description
1 polymer ?
#
loop_
_entity_poly.entity_id
_entity_poly.type
_entity_poly.pdbx_seq_one_letter_code
_entity_poly.pdbx_strand_id
1 'polypeptide(L)'
;MALRGDDFVGLKLDDQQNLHYLKGESKSRANLANATISEARKALSRDDGRPTATSLLFVADRLMEGEGERRQMGRRIRNEVASRAAPQGRTSHMLFTLSGNATPQALYDDLAAADLVRPHISANLRIEDHQAFILACYERALALGND
;
A
#
# COMPACT_ATOMS: atom_id res chain seq x y z
N MET A 1 15.54 -6.32 2.73
CA MET A 1 14.59 -6.88 1.74
C MET A 1 13.78 -5.72 1.22
N ALA A 2 13.60 -5.64 -0.09
CA ALA A 2 12.71 -4.67 -0.70
C ALA A 2 11.26 -4.99 -0.28
N LEU A 3 10.46 -3.94 -0.03
CA LEU A 3 9.01 -4.01 0.23
C LEU A 3 8.67 -4.83 1.50
N ARG A 4 8.65 -4.16 2.66
CA ARG A 4 8.35 -4.75 3.98
C ARG A 4 7.27 -3.91 4.70
N GLY A 5 6.02 -4.38 4.69
CA GLY A 5 4.93 -3.90 5.56
C GLY A 5 3.71 -3.41 4.76
N ASP A 6 2.84 -2.62 5.43
CA ASP A 6 1.88 -1.74 4.76
C ASP A 6 2.68 -0.68 3.98
N ASP A 7 3.17 -1.07 2.80
CA ASP A 7 4.27 -0.39 2.13
C ASP A 7 3.90 1.00 1.61
N PHE A 8 2.61 1.29 1.45
CA PHE A 8 2.16 2.63 1.07
C PHE A 8 0.73 2.94 1.50
N VAL A 9 0.46 4.23 1.69
CA VAL A 9 -0.87 4.79 1.90
C VAL A 9 -1.17 5.77 0.79
N GLY A 10 -2.29 5.58 0.10
CA GLY A 10 -2.84 6.57 -0.84
C GLY A 10 -3.96 7.38 -0.21
N LEU A 11 -4.12 8.61 -0.66
CA LEU A 11 -5.13 9.55 -0.19
C LEU A 11 -5.78 10.22 -1.39
N LYS A 12 -7.10 10.35 -1.37
CA LYS A 12 -7.83 11.20 -2.30
C LYS A 12 -9.04 11.83 -1.63
N LEU A 13 -9.50 12.95 -2.17
CA LEU A 13 -10.81 13.50 -1.83
C LEU A 13 -11.80 13.08 -2.93
N ASP A 14 -13.03 12.76 -2.52
CA ASP A 14 -14.14 12.70 -3.47
C ASP A 14 -14.71 14.11 -3.73
N ASP A 15 -15.70 14.18 -4.62
CA ASP A 15 -16.36 15.43 -4.98
C ASP A 15 -17.05 16.11 -3.78
N GLN A 16 -17.43 15.33 -2.77
CA GLN A 16 -18.00 15.81 -1.50
C GLN A 16 -16.95 16.13 -0.44
N GLN A 17 -15.65 16.13 -0.80
CA GLN A 17 -14.53 16.42 0.08
C GLN A 17 -14.35 15.42 1.24
N ASN A 18 -14.90 14.21 1.11
CA ASN A 18 -14.60 13.12 2.03
C ASN A 18 -13.26 12.49 1.67
N LEU A 19 -12.51 12.08 2.69
CA LEU A 19 -11.23 11.43 2.52
C LEU A 19 -11.40 9.94 2.19
N HIS A 20 -10.70 9.47 1.17
CA HIS A 20 -10.60 8.06 0.83
C HIS A 20 -9.15 7.62 0.96
N TYR A 21 -8.98 6.42 1.48
CA TYR A 21 -7.69 5.81 1.75
C TYR A 21 -7.44 4.66 0.79
N LEU A 22 -6.17 4.46 0.44
CA LEU A 22 -5.67 3.25 -0.17
C LEU A 22 -4.69 2.62 0.82
N LYS A 23 -5.00 1.42 1.32
CA LYS A 23 -4.06 0.62 2.11
C LYS A 23 -3.33 -0.32 1.15
N GLY A 24 -2.03 -0.11 1.01
CA GLY A 24 -1.17 -0.90 0.14
C GLY A 24 -0.35 -1.92 0.94
N GLU A 25 -0.25 -3.13 0.41
CA GLU A 25 0.73 -4.13 0.83
C GLU A 25 1.53 -4.52 -0.40
N SER A 26 2.87 -4.53 -0.29
CA SER A 26 3.71 -4.95 -1.40
C SER A 26 4.54 -6.17 -1.08
N LYS A 27 4.73 -7.06 -2.06
CA LYS A 27 5.58 -8.25 -1.93
C LYS A 27 6.52 -8.36 -3.12
N SER A 28 7.82 -8.48 -2.84
CA SER A 28 8.84 -8.83 -3.83
C SER A 28 9.38 -10.23 -3.57
N ARG A 29 9.28 -11.13 -4.56
CA ARG A 29 9.75 -12.53 -4.45
C ARG A 29 10.23 -13.05 -5.81
N ALA A 30 11.39 -13.72 -5.83
CA ALA A 30 11.82 -14.45 -7.03
C ALA A 30 10.78 -15.49 -7.48
N ASN A 31 10.16 -16.19 -6.52
CA ASN A 31 9.02 -17.07 -6.74
C ASN A 31 7.86 -16.65 -5.82
N LEU A 32 6.87 -15.96 -6.38
CA LEU A 32 5.66 -15.56 -5.68
C LEU A 32 4.73 -16.77 -5.53
N ALA A 33 4.57 -17.24 -4.28
CA ALA A 33 3.75 -18.39 -3.94
C ALA A 33 2.45 -17.98 -3.21
N ASN A 34 1.46 -18.88 -3.23
CA ASN A 34 0.17 -18.69 -2.56
C ASN A 34 0.32 -18.25 -1.09
N ALA A 35 1.23 -18.88 -0.34
CA ALA A 35 1.47 -18.50 1.05
C ALA A 35 1.84 -17.01 1.21
N THR A 36 2.64 -16.45 0.29
CA THR A 36 3.01 -15.03 0.34
C THR A 36 1.81 -14.11 0.05
N ILE A 37 0.94 -14.51 -0.89
CA ILE A 37 -0.28 -13.77 -1.25
C ILE A 37 -1.28 -13.81 -0.08
N SER A 38 -1.49 -14.99 0.51
CA SER A 38 -2.34 -15.17 1.68
C SER A 38 -1.88 -14.32 2.88
N GLU A 39 -0.57 -14.25 3.15
CA GLU A 39 -0.03 -13.39 4.20
C GLU A 39 -0.22 -11.90 3.88
N ALA A 40 -0.09 -11.50 2.61
CA ALA A 40 -0.37 -10.13 2.19
C ALA A 40 -1.84 -9.76 2.38
N ARG A 41 -2.77 -10.65 2.03
CA ARG A 41 -4.21 -10.48 2.25
C ARG A 41 -4.54 -10.32 3.73
N LYS A 42 -3.94 -11.15 4.60
CA LYS A 42 -4.10 -11.02 6.05
C LYS A 42 -3.59 -9.69 6.57
N ALA A 43 -2.45 -9.20 6.07
CA ALA A 43 -1.90 -7.91 6.46
C ALA A 43 -2.84 -6.74 6.08
N LEU A 44 -3.33 -6.73 4.85
CA LEU A 44 -4.31 -5.76 4.38
C LEU A 44 -5.57 -5.73 5.26
N SER A 45 -6.07 -6.90 5.67
CA SER A 45 -7.27 -7.03 6.52
C SER A 45 -7.06 -6.65 7.99
N ARG A 46 -5.82 -6.41 8.46
CA ARG A 46 -5.59 -5.91 9.83
C ARG A 46 -6.24 -4.54 10.04
N ASP A 47 -6.52 -4.24 11.31
CA ASP A 47 -7.11 -2.96 11.73
C ASP A 47 -8.45 -2.68 11.00
N ASP A 48 -9.28 -3.71 10.89
CA ASP A 48 -10.56 -3.69 10.15
C ASP A 48 -10.41 -3.26 8.69
N GLY A 49 -9.28 -3.61 8.08
CA GLY A 49 -8.93 -3.22 6.73
C GLY A 49 -8.48 -1.77 6.57
N ARG A 50 -8.24 -1.02 7.65
CA ARG A 50 -7.86 0.40 7.61
C ARG A 50 -6.34 0.57 7.76
N PRO A 51 -5.76 1.67 7.25
CA PRO A 51 -4.43 2.08 7.70
C PRO A 51 -4.46 2.36 9.21
N THR A 52 -3.36 2.07 9.90
CA THR A 52 -3.27 2.36 11.33
C THR A 52 -3.36 3.87 11.60
N ALA A 53 -3.92 4.25 12.75
CA ALA A 53 -3.95 5.65 13.18
C ALA A 53 -2.53 6.27 13.21
N THR A 54 -1.53 5.51 13.65
CA THR A 54 -0.13 5.93 13.68
C THR A 54 0.40 6.25 12.27
N SER A 55 0.16 5.37 11.29
CA SER A 55 0.57 5.61 9.90
C SER A 55 -0.10 6.85 9.32
N LEU A 56 -1.39 7.05 9.59
CA LEU A 56 -2.14 8.21 9.11
C LEU A 56 -1.65 9.52 9.75
N LEU A 57 -1.38 9.52 11.05
CA LEU A 57 -0.85 10.69 11.75
C LEU A 57 0.56 11.05 11.28
N PHE A 58 1.43 10.05 11.03
CA PHE A 58 2.74 10.29 10.44
C PHE A 58 2.64 11.00 9.08
N VAL A 59 1.77 10.52 8.18
CA VAL A 59 1.54 11.16 6.87
C VAL A 59 0.94 12.55 7.06
N ALA A 60 0.00 12.73 7.98
CA ALA A 60 -0.59 14.02 8.28
C ALA A 60 0.45 15.05 8.73
N ASP A 61 1.36 14.67 9.62
CA ASP A 61 2.43 15.54 10.12
C ASP A 61 3.37 15.98 9.00
N ARG A 62 3.84 15.04 8.17
CA ARG A 62 4.65 15.34 6.99
C ARG A 62 3.94 16.27 6.00
N LEU A 63 2.62 16.10 5.80
CA LEU A 63 1.84 16.99 4.94
C LEU A 63 1.66 18.40 5.54
N MET A 64 1.57 18.50 6.86
CA MET A 64 1.40 19.78 7.57
C MET A 64 2.68 20.63 7.62
N GLU A 65 3.85 20.02 7.44
CA GLU A 65 5.13 20.74 7.25
C GLU A 65 5.12 21.58 5.96
N GLY A 66 4.44 21.12 4.92
CA GLY A 66 4.21 21.87 3.69
C GLY A 66 3.09 22.93 3.83
N GLU A 67 2.76 23.63 2.75
CA GLU A 67 1.77 24.71 2.74
C GLU A 67 0.54 24.42 1.87
N GLY A 68 -0.43 25.34 1.87
CA GLY A 68 -1.60 25.29 1.01
C GLY A 68 -2.42 24.00 1.16
N GLU A 69 -2.72 23.36 0.03
CA GLU A 69 -3.52 22.14 -0.03
C GLU A 69 -2.92 20.97 0.76
N ARG A 70 -1.58 20.83 0.77
CA ARG A 70 -0.92 19.76 1.54
C ARG A 70 -1.20 19.91 3.03
N ARG A 71 -1.06 21.12 3.57
CA ARG A 71 -1.35 21.41 4.98
C ARG A 71 -2.82 21.17 5.32
N GLN A 72 -3.73 21.54 4.42
CA GLN A 72 -5.16 21.29 4.59
C GLN A 72 -5.48 19.79 4.58
N MET A 73 -4.88 19.01 3.68
CA MET A 73 -5.00 17.56 3.65
C MET A 73 -4.53 16.93 4.96
N GLY A 74 -3.35 17.32 5.46
CA GLY A 74 -2.85 16.84 6.75
C GLY A 74 -3.82 17.11 7.91
N ARG A 75 -4.41 18.32 7.96
CA ARG A 75 -5.45 18.64 8.96
C ARG A 75 -6.69 17.77 8.83
N ARG A 76 -7.15 17.48 7.60
CA ARG A 76 -8.31 16.60 7.36
C ARG A 76 -8.05 15.18 7.88
N ILE A 77 -6.91 14.59 7.55
CA ILE A 77 -6.51 13.27 8.04
C ILE A 77 -6.53 13.24 9.57
N ARG A 78 -5.88 14.23 10.21
CA ARG A 78 -5.81 14.30 11.67
C ARG A 78 -7.20 14.39 12.31
N ASN A 79 -8.10 15.19 11.75
CA ASN A 79 -9.47 15.31 12.23
C ASN A 79 -10.26 14.01 12.07
N GLU A 80 -10.08 13.28 10.97
CA GLU A 80 -10.75 11.99 10.74
C GLU A 80 -10.25 10.89 11.67
N VAL A 81 -8.93 10.85 11.93
CA VAL A 81 -8.36 9.93 12.92
C VAL A 81 -8.92 10.21 14.31
N ALA A 82 -8.98 11.49 14.70
CA ALA A 82 -9.51 11.90 16.01
C ALA A 82 -11.00 11.57 16.19
N SER A 83 -11.80 11.76 15.14
CA SER A 83 -13.26 11.51 15.16
C SER A 83 -13.64 10.07 14.83
N ARG A 84 -12.68 9.22 14.42
CA ARG A 84 -12.92 7.87 13.88
C ARG A 84 -13.97 7.85 12.76
N ALA A 85 -14.07 8.96 12.02
CA ALA A 85 -15.19 9.21 11.10
C ALA A 85 -15.10 8.49 9.76
N ALA A 86 -13.96 7.85 9.44
CA ALA A 86 -13.79 7.10 8.19
C ALA A 86 -14.50 5.73 8.25
N PRO A 87 -15.57 5.49 7.45
CA PRO A 87 -16.16 4.17 7.28
C PRO A 87 -15.18 3.24 6.54
N GLN A 88 -15.30 1.93 6.77
CA GLN A 88 -14.46 0.93 6.11
C GLN A 88 -14.54 0.99 4.57
N GLY A 89 -15.71 1.33 4.01
CA GLY A 89 -15.91 1.45 2.56
C GLY A 89 -15.16 2.61 1.89
N ARG A 90 -14.63 3.56 2.68
CA ARG A 90 -13.73 4.63 2.16
C ARG A 90 -12.26 4.22 2.18
N THR A 91 -11.96 2.95 2.46
CA THR A 91 -10.61 2.39 2.36
C THR A 91 -10.56 1.32 1.29
N SER A 92 -9.85 1.56 0.20
CA SER A 92 -9.54 0.54 -0.80
C SER A 92 -8.28 -0.24 -0.41
N HIS A 93 -8.19 -1.50 -0.82
CA HIS A 93 -7.00 -2.35 -0.65
C HIS A 93 -6.24 -2.48 -1.96
N MET A 94 -4.92 -2.39 -1.91
CA MET A 94 -4.05 -2.68 -3.03
C MET A 94 -2.99 -3.71 -2.65
N LEU A 95 -2.95 -4.81 -3.39
CA LEU A 95 -1.84 -5.75 -3.38
C LEU A 95 -0.95 -5.47 -4.58
N PHE A 96 0.27 -4.99 -4.33
CA PHE A 96 1.28 -4.80 -5.36
C PHE A 96 2.35 -5.88 -5.26
N THR A 97 2.63 -6.58 -6.36
CA THR A 97 3.59 -7.67 -6.36
C THR A 97 4.66 -7.50 -7.42
N LEU A 98 5.88 -7.84 -7.05
CA LEU A 98 7.03 -7.95 -7.93
C LEU A 98 7.50 -9.40 -7.90
N SER A 99 7.52 -10.07 -9.05
CA SER A 99 7.80 -11.50 -9.12
C SER A 99 8.76 -11.90 -10.22
N GLY A 100 9.53 -12.98 -10.01
CA GLY A 100 10.36 -13.59 -11.06
C GLY A 100 9.61 -14.61 -11.91
N ASN A 101 8.67 -15.32 -11.30
CA ASN A 101 7.80 -16.28 -11.98
C ASN A 101 6.64 -15.60 -12.73
N ALA A 102 5.99 -16.37 -13.61
CA ALA A 102 4.73 -15.95 -14.23
C ALA A 102 3.67 -15.63 -13.16
N THR A 103 2.74 -14.73 -13.49
CA THR A 103 1.64 -14.32 -12.59
C THR A 103 0.93 -15.55 -12.03
N PRO A 104 1.00 -15.81 -10.71
CA PRO A 104 0.37 -16.99 -10.12
C PRO A 104 -1.15 -16.93 -10.23
N GLN A 105 -1.79 -18.07 -10.52
CA GLN A 105 -3.25 -18.21 -10.48
C GLN A 105 -3.83 -17.75 -9.12
N ALA A 106 -3.10 -17.99 -8.04
CA ALA A 106 -3.46 -17.57 -6.69
C ALA A 106 -3.70 -16.05 -6.52
N LEU A 107 -3.14 -15.18 -7.37
CA LEU A 107 -3.47 -13.74 -7.33
C LEU A 107 -4.88 -13.46 -7.87
N TYR A 108 -5.30 -14.19 -8.89
CA TYR A 108 -6.67 -14.09 -9.41
C TYR A 108 -7.66 -14.68 -8.41
N ASP A 109 -7.32 -15.82 -7.81
CA ASP A 109 -8.17 -16.48 -6.82
C ASP A 109 -8.35 -15.60 -5.57
N ASP A 110 -7.27 -14.95 -5.09
CA ASP A 110 -7.32 -13.98 -3.98
C ASP A 110 -8.22 -12.78 -4.31
N LEU A 111 -8.12 -12.21 -5.52
CA LEU A 111 -8.95 -11.08 -5.93
C LEU A 111 -10.42 -11.49 -6.08
N ALA A 112 -10.69 -12.67 -6.62
CA ALA A 112 -12.06 -13.20 -6.78
C ALA A 112 -12.72 -13.53 -5.43
N ALA A 113 -11.93 -13.90 -4.42
CA ALA A 113 -12.40 -14.18 -3.07
C ALA A 113 -12.49 -12.94 -2.16
N ALA A 114 -12.08 -11.76 -2.65
CA ALA A 114 -12.09 -10.53 -1.87
C ALA A 114 -13.52 -10.09 -1.49
N ASP A 115 -13.65 -9.42 -0.34
CA ASP A 115 -14.97 -8.96 0.12
C ASP A 115 -15.51 -7.80 -0.73
N LEU A 116 -16.82 -7.58 -0.65
CA LEU A 116 -17.51 -6.51 -1.37
C LEU A 116 -17.71 -5.24 -0.52
N VAL A 117 -17.16 -5.20 0.70
CA VAL A 117 -17.28 -4.03 1.60
C VAL A 117 -16.42 -2.88 1.09
N ARG A 118 -15.31 -3.21 0.44
CA ARG A 118 -14.36 -2.23 -0.08
C ARG A 118 -13.81 -2.61 -1.46
N PRO A 119 -13.30 -1.65 -2.24
CA PRO A 119 -12.60 -1.97 -3.48
C PRO A 119 -11.28 -2.70 -3.21
N HIS A 120 -11.00 -3.73 -4.02
CA HIS A 120 -9.73 -4.47 -4.01
C HIS A 120 -9.05 -4.34 -5.38
N ILE A 121 -7.75 -4.01 -5.36
CA ILE A 121 -6.90 -3.84 -6.53
C ILE A 121 -5.71 -4.80 -6.39
N SER A 122 -5.36 -5.50 -7.46
CA SER A 122 -4.19 -6.37 -7.53
C SER A 122 -3.37 -6.04 -8.76
N ALA A 123 -2.07 -5.84 -8.58
CA ALA A 123 -1.13 -5.57 -9.65
C ALA A 123 0.12 -6.45 -9.47
N ASN A 124 0.51 -7.15 -10.53
CA ASN A 124 1.74 -7.94 -10.56
C ASN A 124 2.66 -7.44 -11.68
N LEU A 125 3.88 -7.08 -11.31
CA LEU A 125 4.97 -6.81 -12.23
C LEU A 125 5.91 -8.00 -12.24
N ARG A 126 6.03 -8.65 -13.40
CA ARG A 126 6.99 -9.74 -13.59
C ARG A 126 8.33 -9.17 -14.09
N ILE A 127 9.40 -9.57 -13.43
CA ILE A 127 10.79 -9.30 -13.82
C ILE A 127 11.49 -10.66 -13.87
N GLU A 128 11.70 -11.23 -15.06
CA GLU A 128 12.19 -12.60 -15.21
C GLU A 128 13.55 -12.83 -14.51
N ASP A 129 14.40 -11.81 -14.51
CA ASP A 129 15.71 -11.76 -13.83
C ASP A 129 15.62 -11.10 -12.44
N HIS A 130 14.49 -11.25 -11.73
CA HIS A 130 14.15 -10.58 -10.46
C HIS A 130 15.34 -10.41 -9.49
N GLN A 131 16.12 -11.46 -9.25
CA GLN A 131 17.23 -11.39 -8.29
C GLN A 131 18.37 -10.48 -8.77
N ALA A 132 18.70 -10.53 -10.07
CA ALA A 132 19.68 -9.62 -10.66
C ALA A 132 19.17 -8.18 -10.65
N PHE A 133 17.89 -7.98 -10.97
CA PHE A 133 17.26 -6.66 -10.89
C PHE A 133 17.31 -6.07 -9.47
N ILE A 134 16.91 -6.84 -8.45
CA ILE A 134 16.94 -6.37 -7.06
C ILE A 134 18.37 -6.04 -6.62
N LEU A 135 19.35 -6.87 -6.98
CA LEU A 135 20.76 -6.61 -6.69
C LEU A 135 21.21 -5.29 -7.32
N ALA A 136 20.95 -5.09 -8.61
CA ALA A 136 21.33 -3.88 -9.33
C ALA A 136 20.66 -2.63 -8.74
N CYS A 137 19.39 -2.71 -8.31
CA CYS A 137 18.72 -1.61 -7.62
C CYS A 137 19.42 -1.24 -6.31
N TYR A 138 19.80 -2.22 -5.49
CA TYR A 138 20.48 -1.96 -4.22
C TYR A 138 21.89 -1.39 -4.42
N GLU A 139 22.67 -1.95 -5.34
CA GLU A 139 24.01 -1.44 -5.67
C GLU A 139 23.95 0.02 -6.13
N ARG A 140 22.98 0.34 -7.00
CA ARG A 140 22.79 1.71 -7.51
C ARG A 140 22.27 2.66 -6.43
N ALA A 141 21.41 2.18 -5.54
CA ALA A 141 20.94 2.96 -4.39
C ALA A 141 22.08 3.29 -3.41
N LEU A 142 23.03 2.36 -3.20
CA LEU A 142 24.22 2.62 -2.38
C LEU A 142 25.18 3.64 -3.01
N ALA A 143 25.21 3.72 -4.34
CA ALA A 143 25.99 4.73 -5.05
C ALA A 143 25.35 6.14 -4.97
N LEU A 144 24.03 6.23 -4.76
CA LEU A 144 23.32 7.50 -4.55
C LEU A 144 23.62 8.05 -3.15
N GLY A 145 24.63 8.91 -3.04
CA GLY A 145 25.08 9.53 -1.78
C GLY A 145 26.59 9.62 -1.59
N ASN A 146 27.37 9.14 -2.56
CA ASN A 146 28.84 9.24 -2.57
C ASN A 146 29.38 10.40 -3.43
N ASP A 147 28.51 11.35 -3.82
CA ASP A 147 28.87 12.59 -4.51
C ASP A 147 28.73 13.79 -3.57
#